data_AF-A0A6J4XW22-F1
#
_entry.id   AF-A0A6J4XW22-F1
#
_cell.length_a   1.000
_cell.length_b   1.000
_cell.length_c   1.000
_cell.angle_alpha   90.00
_cell.angle_beta   90.00
_cell.angle_gamma   90.00
#
_symmetry.space_group_name_H-M   'P 1'
#
loop_
_entity.id
_entity.type
_entity.pdbx_description
1 polymer ?
#
loop_
_entity_poly.entity_id
_entity_poly.type
_entity_poly.pdbx_seq_one_letter_code
_entity_poly.pdbx_strand_id
1 'polypeptide(L)'
;MKKIILLSSILFFLAGCGPRFIYPHLNWLIPWYVGGYISLDDTQKNMLQKRLLKQLDWHCRTQLPDYAEILRAMGREFGNPEQGLSYSMIYSYRVDA
;
A
#
# COMPACT_ATOMS: atom_id res chain seq x y z
N MET A 1 4.85 -19.71 -30.25
CA MET A 1 4.47 -18.31 -30.51
C MET A 1 3.35 -17.81 -29.59
N LYS A 2 2.07 -18.20 -29.78
CA LYS A 2 0.94 -17.72 -28.94
C LYS A 2 1.14 -17.93 -27.43
N LYS A 3 1.63 -19.10 -27.01
CA LYS A 3 1.90 -19.41 -25.59
C LYS A 3 2.99 -18.53 -24.98
N ILE A 4 4.02 -18.17 -25.75
CA ILE A 4 5.13 -17.30 -25.30
C ILE A 4 4.64 -15.85 -25.18
N ILE A 5 3.81 -15.39 -26.12
CA ILE A 5 3.17 -14.07 -26.05
C ILE A 5 2.24 -13.99 -24.83
N LEU A 6 1.46 -15.05 -24.57
CA LEU A 6 0.58 -15.11 -23.41
C LEU A 6 1.38 -15.10 -22.09
N LEU A 7 2.46 -15.89 -22.02
CA LEU A 7 3.33 -15.95 -20.84
C LEU A 7 4.04 -14.62 -20.57
N SER A 8 4.54 -13.97 -21.63
CA SER A 8 5.17 -12.65 -21.55
C SER A 8 4.20 -11.57 -21.08
N SER A 9 2.97 -11.58 -21.63
CA SER A 9 1.91 -10.66 -21.22
C SER A 9 1.55 -10.84 -19.74
N ILE A 10 1.39 -12.09 -19.28
CA ILE A 10 1.13 -12.40 -17.87
C ILE A 10 2.25 -11.89 -16.96
N LEU A 11 3.52 -12.15 -17.30
CA LEU A 11 4.65 -11.65 -16.53
C LEU A 11 4.67 -10.12 -16.44
N PHE A 12 4.30 -9.43 -17.53
CA PHE A 12 4.23 -7.98 -17.58
C PHE A 12 3.14 -7.42 -16.64
N PHE A 13 1.96 -8.06 -16.61
CA PHE A 13 0.90 -7.69 -15.68
C PHE A 13 1.26 -7.97 -14.21
N LEU A 14 2.00 -9.05 -13.93
CA LEU A 14 2.47 -9.36 -12.58
C LEU A 14 3.53 -8.36 -12.08
N ALA A 15 4.41 -7.88 -12.96
CA ALA A 15 5.44 -6.88 -12.60
C ALA A 15 4.86 -5.48 -12.33
N GLY A 16 3.65 -5.18 -12.81
CA GLY A 16 2.98 -3.89 -12.62
C GLY A 16 2.15 -3.77 -11.33
N CYS A 17 1.95 -4.86 -10.59
CA CYS A 17 1.16 -4.86 -9.36
C CYS A 17 1.96 -4.30 -8.17
N GLY A 18 2.27 -3.00 -8.22
CA GLY A 18 3.00 -2.30 -7.18
C GLY A 18 2.19 -1.21 -6.50
N PRO A 19 2.61 -0.75 -5.30
CA PRO A 19 2.01 0.39 -4.62
C PRO A 19 1.94 1.62 -5.53
N ARG A 20 2.97 1.86 -6.35
CA ARG A 20 3.00 2.98 -7.32
C ARG A 20 1.89 2.93 -8.36
N PHE A 21 1.42 1.74 -8.73
CA PHE A 21 0.32 1.59 -9.68
C PHE A 21 -1.02 1.77 -8.98
N ILE A 22 -1.24 1.14 -7.83
CA ILE A 22 -2.56 1.14 -7.18
C ILE A 22 -2.89 2.41 -6.39
N TYR A 23 -1.89 3.07 -5.76
CA TYR A 23 -2.13 4.22 -4.87
C TYR A 23 -2.82 5.41 -5.55
N PRO A 24 -2.43 5.83 -6.78
CA PRO A 24 -3.14 6.88 -7.50
C PRO A 24 -4.61 6.56 -7.78
N HIS A 25 -4.97 5.28 -7.83
CA HIS A 25 -6.32 4.78 -8.10
C HIS A 25 -7.17 4.56 -6.83
N LEU A 26 -6.59 4.66 -5.64
CA LEU A 26 -7.36 4.50 -4.39
C LEU A 26 -8.42 5.59 -4.20
N ASN A 27 -8.25 6.75 -4.83
CA ASN A 27 -9.19 7.85 -4.79
C ASN A 27 -10.58 7.49 -5.35
N TRP A 28 -10.67 6.56 -6.32
CA TRP A 28 -11.93 6.08 -6.88
C TRP A 28 -12.32 4.70 -6.34
N LEU A 29 -11.33 3.84 -6.04
CA LEU A 29 -11.58 2.49 -5.57
C LEU A 29 -12.19 2.48 -4.17
N ILE A 30 -11.69 3.32 -3.25
CA ILE A 30 -12.18 3.37 -1.88
C ILE A 30 -13.65 3.85 -1.84
N PRO A 31 -14.05 4.97 -2.48
CA PRO A 31 -15.46 5.37 -2.50
C PRO A 31 -16.38 4.33 -3.14
N TRP A 32 -15.94 3.66 -4.21
CA TRP A 32 -16.69 2.56 -4.82
C TRP A 32 -16.91 1.40 -3.83
N TYR A 33 -15.84 0.99 -3.14
CA TYR A 33 -15.91 -0.07 -2.15
C TYR A 33 -16.82 0.30 -0.96
N VAL A 34 -16.64 1.49 -0.40
CA VAL A 34 -17.44 2.02 0.72
C VAL A 34 -18.93 2.10 0.36
N GLY A 35 -19.25 2.52 -0.88
CA GLY A 35 -20.63 2.57 -1.38
C GLY A 35 -21.33 1.21 -1.42
N GLY A 36 -20.57 0.10 -1.44
CA GLY A 36 -21.11 -1.26 -1.32
C GLY A 36 -21.54 -1.63 0.11
N TYR A 37 -21.05 -0.92 1.13
CA TYR A 37 -21.39 -1.16 2.54
C TYR A 37 -22.40 -0.16 3.09
N ILE A 38 -22.29 1.11 2.69
CA ILE A 38 -23.12 2.19 3.20
C ILE A 38 -23.66 3.04 2.04
N SER A 39 -24.93 3.45 2.15
CA SER A 39 -25.51 4.41 1.21
C SER A 39 -25.07 5.82 1.60
N LEU A 40 -24.46 6.53 0.65
CA LEU A 40 -24.03 7.92 0.82
C LEU A 40 -24.85 8.83 -0.10
N ASP A 41 -25.35 9.94 0.45
CA ASP A 41 -25.90 11.01 -0.38
C ASP A 41 -24.78 11.81 -1.09
N ASP A 42 -25.16 12.72 -1.98
CA ASP A 42 -24.20 13.47 -2.79
C ASP A 42 -23.33 14.43 -1.98
N THR A 43 -23.84 14.94 -0.85
CA THR A 43 -23.05 15.78 0.07
C THR A 43 -21.97 14.92 0.75
N GLN A 44 -22.35 13.75 1.24
CA GLN A 44 -21.46 12.81 1.92
C GLN A 44 -20.38 12.26 0.97
N LYS A 45 -20.73 11.93 -0.28
CA LYS A 45 -19.76 11.52 -1.31
C LYS A 45 -18.70 12.59 -1.56
N ASN A 46 -19.13 13.85 -1.70
CA ASN A 46 -18.21 14.98 -1.90
C ASN A 46 -17.30 15.19 -0.68
N MET A 47 -17.84 15.06 0.54
CA MET A 47 -17.05 15.14 1.77
C MET A 47 -16.01 14.01 1.86
N LEU A 48 -16.42 12.77 1.54
CA LEU A 48 -15.53 11.61 1.52
C LEU A 48 -14.39 11.84 0.53
N GLN A 49 -14.70 12.23 -0.71
CA GLN A 49 -13.69 12.45 -1.74
C GLN A 49 -12.65 13.49 -1.33
N LYS A 50 -13.07 14.64 -0.79
CA LYS A 50 -12.15 15.71 -0.35
C LYS A 50 -11.23 15.25 0.79
N ARG A 51 -11.80 14.58 1.80
CA ARG A 51 -11.02 14.06 2.94
C ARG A 51 -10.07 12.95 2.51
N LEU A 52 -10.54 12.05 1.65
CA LEU A 52 -9.76 10.93 1.16
C LEU A 52 -8.55 11.40 0.36
N LEU A 53 -8.71 12.38 -0.54
CA LEU A 53 -7.58 12.91 -1.30
C LEU A 53 -6.49 13.49 -0.39
N LYS A 54 -6.89 14.25 0.63
CA LYS A 54 -5.94 14.78 1.63
C LYS A 54 -5.24 13.65 2.40
N GLN A 55 -6.00 12.63 2.80
CA GLN A 55 -5.46 11.49 3.56
C GLN A 55 -4.48 10.67 2.72
N LEU A 56 -4.80 10.40 1.46
CA LEU A 56 -3.94 9.64 0.55
C LEU A 56 -2.65 10.41 0.24
N ASP A 57 -2.71 11.72 0.04
CA ASP A 57 -1.51 12.54 -0.19
C ASP A 57 -0.58 12.52 1.04
N TRP A 58 -1.13 12.76 2.24
CA TRP A 58 -0.36 12.67 3.47
C TRP A 58 0.26 11.28 3.68
N HIS A 59 -0.54 10.22 3.53
CA HIS A 59 -0.10 8.84 3.74
C HIS A 59 0.98 8.43 2.73
N CYS A 60 0.84 8.84 1.46
CA CYS A 60 1.82 8.54 0.42
C CYS A 60 3.15 9.27 0.64
N ARG A 61 3.11 10.53 1.12
CA ARG A 61 4.30 11.36 1.31
C ARG A 61 5.04 11.12 2.61
N THR A 62 4.35 10.64 3.65
CA THR A 62 4.94 10.46 4.99
C THR A 62 5.03 8.98 5.35
N GLN A 63 3.88 8.34 5.52
CA GLN A 63 3.79 6.99 6.10
C GLN A 63 4.38 5.90 5.19
N LEU A 64 4.14 5.95 3.88
CA LEU A 64 4.67 4.94 2.96
C LEU A 64 6.21 4.87 2.93
N PRO A 65 6.94 6.00 2.85
CA PRO A 65 8.39 6.02 3.05
C PRO A 65 8.84 5.38 4.36
N ASP A 66 8.21 5.75 5.49
CA ASP A 66 8.59 5.27 6.81
C ASP A 66 8.40 3.74 6.91
N TYR A 67 7.26 3.23 6.44
CA TYR A 67 7.00 1.79 6.39
C TYR A 67 8.00 1.07 5.49
N ALA A 68 8.38 1.66 4.36
CA ALA A 68 9.37 1.07 3.48
C ALA A 68 10.76 1.02 4.12
N GLU A 69 11.12 2.00 4.95
CA GLU A 69 12.36 1.99 5.73
C GLU A 69 12.35 0.88 6.78
N ILE A 70 11.27 0.77 7.56
CA ILE A 70 11.08 -0.28 8.57
C ILE A 70 11.18 -1.67 7.93
N LEU A 71 10.48 -1.91 6.81
CA LEU A 71 10.50 -3.19 6.12
C LEU A 71 11.89 -3.54 5.57
N ARG A 72 12.66 -2.56 5.08
CA ARG A 72 14.05 -2.77 4.65
C ARG A 72 14.97 -3.08 5.82
N ALA A 73 14.78 -2.40 6.96
CA ALA A 73 15.55 -2.65 8.17
C ALA A 73 15.34 -4.08 8.68
N MET A 74 14.07 -4.50 8.81
CA MET A 74 13.71 -5.87 9.13
C MET A 74 14.30 -6.86 8.11
N GLY A 75 14.22 -6.57 6.82
CA GLY A 75 14.80 -7.40 5.76
C GLY A 75 16.31 -7.63 5.90
N ARG A 76 17.07 -6.62 6.36
CA ARG A 76 18.51 -6.77 6.65
C ARG A 76 18.78 -7.65 7.87
N GLU A 77 17.97 -7.51 8.91
CA GLU A 77 18.06 -8.34 10.12
C GLU A 77 17.79 -9.81 9.80
N PHE A 78 16.75 -10.10 9.01
CA PHE A 78 16.45 -11.47 8.55
C PHE A 78 17.58 -12.12 7.74
N GLY A 79 18.40 -11.33 7.07
CA GLY A 79 19.55 -11.81 6.30
C GLY A 79 20.74 -12.21 7.16
N ASN A 80 20.74 -11.92 8.46
CA ASN A 80 21.81 -12.29 9.39
C ASN A 80 21.46 -13.58 10.14
N PRO A 81 22.07 -14.73 9.79
CA PRO A 81 21.70 -16.03 10.34
C PRO A 81 22.00 -16.21 11.84
N GLU A 82 22.83 -15.35 12.43
CA GLU A 82 23.17 -15.41 13.85
C GLU A 82 22.17 -14.66 14.76
N GLN A 83 21.35 -13.78 14.19
CA GLN A 83 20.36 -12.99 14.94
C GLN A 83 18.95 -13.49 14.64
N GLY A 84 18.39 -14.28 15.56
CA GLY A 84 16.96 -14.60 15.55
C GLY A 84 16.11 -13.36 15.80
N LEU A 85 14.87 -13.36 15.30
CA LEU A 85 13.92 -12.29 15.55
C LEU A 85 13.62 -12.16 17.06
N SER A 86 14.07 -11.07 17.67
CA SER A 86 13.57 -10.70 19.00
C SER A 86 12.22 -9.99 18.88
N TYR A 87 11.20 -10.50 19.55
CA TYR A 87 9.87 -9.85 19.63
C TYR A 87 9.95 -8.40 20.14
N SER A 88 10.93 -8.10 21.00
CA SER A 88 11.17 -6.76 21.52
C SER A 88 11.62 -5.75 20.46
N MET A 89 12.30 -6.20 19.39
CA MET A 89 12.74 -5.35 18.28
C MET A 89 11.58 -4.92 17.39
N ILE A 90 10.55 -5.75 17.22
CA ILE A 90 9.36 -5.36 16.43
C ILE A 90 8.64 -4.17 17.07
N TYR A 91 8.66 -4.07 18.40
CA TYR A 91 8.09 -2.94 19.13
C TYR A 91 8.95 -1.68 19.10
N SER A 92 10.27 -1.77 18.91
CA SER A 92 11.10 -0.56 18.79
C SER A 92 10.84 0.21 17.48
N TYR A 93 10.35 -0.48 16.44
CA TYR A 93 9.92 0.18 15.19
C TYR A 93 8.58 0.94 15.30
N ARG A 94 7.89 0.92 16.46
CA ARG A 94 6.53 1.45 16.63
C ARG A 94 6.43 2.85 17.29
N VAL A 95 7.52 3.48 17.72
CA VAL A 95 7.41 4.53 18.76
C VAL A 95 7.13 5.97 18.28
N ASP A 96 7.31 6.35 17.01
CA ASP A 96 7.27 7.78 16.65
C ASP A 96 6.34 8.15 15.46
N ALA A 97 5.05 7.80 15.54
CA ALA A 97 4.00 8.31 14.62
C ALA A 97 2.94 9.14 15.35
#